data_AF-A0A0G0WAR0-F1
#
_entry.id   AF-A0A0G0WAR0-F1
#
_cell.length_a   1.000
_cell.length_b   1.000
_cell.length_c   1.000
_cell.angle_alpha   90.00
_cell.angle_beta   90.00
_cell.angle_gamma   90.00
#
_symmetry.space_group_name_H-M   'P 1'
#
loop_
_entity.id
_entity.type
_entity.pdbx_description
1 polymer ?
#
loop_
_entity_poly.entity_id
_entity_poly.type
_entity_poly.pdbx_seq_one_letter_code
_entity_poly.pdbx_strand_id
1 'polypeptide(L)'
;MESFSIEFAHIYIDEKNIRSHGMIPAVKDITISIGEKGLSYSLALLIDDYNPTRQKLNIDKYLSNLEHSNVMPDFVLFESELVKLKEPFFELINEGKAKRSYLSYISNKEGHIPCSLLISVWYFLRLGLLDYSYLNFYHQSKGKGFVGNELINVLQLKYKGVEKKAIDIISNSKFPDKQNQIQNVYVKNWRRGIVYD
;
A
#
# COMPACT_ATOMS: atom_id res chain seq x y z
N MET A 1 -15.41 8.44 5.80
CA MET A 1 -14.89 7.60 4.71
C MET A 1 -14.52 8.53 3.57
N GLU A 2 -13.35 8.35 2.98
CA GLU A 2 -12.88 9.18 1.88
C GLU A 2 -13.41 8.67 0.54
N SER A 3 -13.41 9.53 -0.49
CA SER A 3 -13.67 9.04 -1.86
C SER A 3 -12.49 8.16 -2.31
N PHE A 4 -11.26 8.58 -2.05
CA PHE A 4 -10.05 7.83 -2.38
C PHE A 4 -9.10 7.65 -1.19
N SER A 5 -8.46 6.48 -1.09
CA SER A 5 -7.28 6.25 -0.26
C SER A 5 -6.08 6.00 -1.16
N ILE A 6 -5.16 6.96 -1.21
CA ILE A 6 -4.08 7.01 -2.20
C ILE A 6 -2.76 6.58 -1.55
N GLU A 7 -2.24 5.42 -1.93
CA GLU A 7 -0.86 5.05 -1.60
C GLU A 7 0.07 5.66 -2.63
N PHE A 8 1.17 6.25 -2.18
CA PHE A 8 2.12 6.87 -3.11
C PHE A 8 3.59 6.52 -2.89
N ALA A 9 3.86 5.67 -1.91
CA ALA A 9 5.11 4.95 -1.88
C ALA A 9 4.97 3.64 -1.10
N HIS A 10 5.61 2.62 -1.64
CA HIS A 10 5.96 1.40 -0.96
C HIS A 10 7.49 1.40 -0.81
N ILE A 11 7.98 1.72 0.39
CA ILE A 11 9.41 1.98 0.64
C ILE A 11 10.01 0.81 1.40
N TYR A 12 11.04 0.20 0.82
CA TYR A 12 11.90 -0.71 1.57
C TYR A 12 12.86 0.08 2.46
N ILE A 13 12.93 -0.29 3.74
CA ILE A 13 13.83 0.37 4.71
C ILE A 13 15.32 0.27 4.34
N ASP A 14 15.71 -0.65 3.46
CA ASP A 14 17.09 -0.87 3.03
C ASP A 14 17.46 -0.21 1.69
N GLU A 15 16.54 0.55 1.08
CA GLU A 15 16.80 1.24 -0.20
C GLU A 15 17.72 2.45 0.02
N LYS A 16 19.02 2.30 -0.33
CA LYS A 16 20.07 3.35 -0.22
C LYS A 16 19.72 4.71 -0.83
N ASN A 17 18.80 4.73 -1.80
CA ASN A 17 18.27 5.94 -2.39
C ASN A 17 16.76 5.81 -2.36
N ILE A 18 16.09 6.45 -1.41
CA ILE A 18 14.63 6.46 -1.34
C ILE A 18 14.12 7.23 -2.57
N ARG A 19 13.77 6.49 -3.63
CA ARG A 19 13.41 7.02 -4.94
C ARG A 19 11.96 7.51 -5.03
N SER A 20 11.29 7.66 -3.90
CA SER A 20 9.90 8.12 -3.85
C SER A 20 9.70 9.54 -4.41
N HIS A 21 10.76 10.34 -4.49
CA HIS A 21 10.75 11.62 -5.20
C HIS A 21 10.23 11.51 -6.64
N GLY A 22 10.42 10.37 -7.31
CA GLY A 22 9.90 10.16 -8.67
C GLY A 22 8.38 9.99 -8.74
N MET A 23 7.72 9.67 -7.63
CA MET A 23 6.26 9.48 -7.57
C MET A 23 5.53 10.78 -7.22
N ILE A 24 6.20 11.70 -6.51
CA ILE A 24 5.63 12.98 -6.05
C ILE A 24 4.88 13.76 -7.14
N PRO A 25 5.39 13.94 -8.37
CA PRO A 25 4.65 14.65 -9.42
C PRO A 25 3.32 13.97 -9.78
N ALA A 26 3.34 12.64 -9.97
CA ALA A 26 2.13 11.89 -10.29
C ALA A 26 1.09 11.98 -9.16
N VAL A 27 1.53 11.96 -7.90
CA VAL A 27 0.64 12.13 -6.74
C VAL A 27 -0.01 13.51 -6.76
N LYS A 28 0.75 14.57 -7.03
CA LYS A 28 0.22 15.92 -7.11
C LYS A 28 -0.80 16.07 -8.22
N ASP A 29 -0.51 15.53 -9.40
CA ASP A 29 -1.43 15.58 -10.54
C ASP A 29 -2.75 14.86 -10.20
N ILE A 30 -2.66 13.70 -9.55
CA ILE A 30 -3.84 12.93 -9.09
C ILE A 30 -4.63 13.70 -8.03
N THR A 31 -3.98 14.24 -6.99
CA THR A 31 -4.67 14.94 -5.91
C THR A 31 -5.30 16.25 -6.37
N ILE A 32 -4.66 16.97 -7.28
CA ILE A 32 -5.25 18.16 -7.94
C ILE A 32 -6.51 17.75 -8.70
N SER A 33 -6.43 16.71 -9.54
CA SER A 33 -7.59 16.26 -10.34
C SER A 33 -8.77 15.79 -9.47
N ILE A 34 -8.50 15.13 -8.34
CA ILE A 34 -9.52 14.72 -7.37
C ILE A 34 -10.14 15.97 -6.70
N GLY A 35 -9.31 16.94 -6.30
CA GLY A 35 -9.74 18.20 -5.70
C GLY A 35 -10.61 19.04 -6.62
N GLU A 36 -10.27 19.13 -7.91
CA GLU A 36 -11.06 19.83 -8.94
C GLU A 36 -12.47 19.24 -9.10
N LYS A 37 -12.64 17.95 -8.81
CA LYS A 37 -13.93 17.25 -8.82
C LYS A 37 -14.70 17.39 -7.50
N GLY A 38 -14.15 18.10 -6.50
CA GLY A 38 -14.74 18.22 -5.17
C GLY A 38 -14.77 16.91 -4.39
N LEU A 39 -13.94 15.93 -4.78
CA LEU A 39 -13.87 14.62 -4.13
C LEU A 39 -12.83 14.65 -3.00
N SER A 40 -13.06 13.83 -1.98
CA SER A 40 -12.19 13.76 -0.81
C SER A 40 -11.16 12.64 -0.95
N TYR A 41 -9.98 12.83 -0.41
CA TYR A 41 -8.94 11.80 -0.39
C TYR A 41 -8.11 11.84 0.90
N SER A 42 -7.45 10.73 1.17
CA SER A 42 -6.32 10.63 2.11
C SER A 42 -5.08 10.06 1.42
N LEU A 43 -3.91 10.46 1.92
CA LEU A 43 -2.62 9.96 1.48
C LEU A 43 -2.10 8.91 2.47
N ALA A 44 -1.73 7.74 1.95
CA ALA A 44 -1.22 6.62 2.72
C ALA A 44 0.22 6.28 2.30
N LEU A 45 1.03 5.86 3.26
CA LEU A 45 2.40 5.42 3.06
C LEU A 45 2.59 4.05 3.73
N LEU A 46 3.00 3.06 2.95
CA LEU A 46 3.39 1.74 3.46
C LEU A 46 4.93 1.65 3.48
N ILE A 47 5.48 1.36 4.66
CA ILE A 47 6.91 1.15 4.85
C ILE A 47 7.15 -0.35 5.07
N ASP A 48 7.86 -0.98 4.13
CA ASP A 48 8.29 -2.37 4.27
C ASP A 48 9.50 -2.44 5.20
N ASP A 49 9.22 -2.88 6.42
CA ASP A 49 10.20 -3.18 7.47
C ASP A 49 10.30 -4.68 7.78
N TYR A 50 9.70 -5.54 6.95
CA TYR A 50 9.52 -6.95 7.29
C TYR A 50 10.82 -7.75 7.22
N ASN A 51 11.83 -7.30 6.45
CA ASN A 51 13.16 -7.95 6.39
C ASN A 51 14.33 -6.95 6.31
N PRO A 52 14.70 -6.25 7.40
CA PRO A 52 15.81 -5.31 7.40
C PRO A 52 17.13 -6.03 7.15
N THR A 53 17.84 -5.70 6.06
CA THR A 53 19.16 -6.31 5.81
C THR A 53 20.26 -5.63 6.62
N ARG A 54 20.46 -4.30 6.52
CA ARG A 54 21.51 -3.56 7.27
C ARG A 54 21.28 -2.06 7.51
N GLN A 55 20.41 -1.40 6.75
CA GLN A 55 20.17 0.04 6.89
C GLN A 55 18.78 0.30 7.47
N LYS A 56 18.69 1.30 8.35
CA LYS A 56 17.41 1.80 8.86
C LYS A 56 17.11 3.13 8.20
N LEU A 57 15.99 3.18 7.48
CA LEU A 57 15.37 4.42 7.03
C LEU A 57 15.19 5.38 8.23
N ASN A 58 15.69 6.61 8.13
CA ASN A 58 15.30 7.67 9.07
C ASN A 58 13.95 8.22 8.60
N ILE A 59 12.88 7.74 9.21
CA ILE A 59 11.50 8.01 8.80
C ILE A 59 11.15 9.47 9.04
N ASP A 60 11.54 10.06 10.17
CA ASP A 60 11.30 11.48 10.47
C ASP A 60 11.91 12.39 9.39
N LYS A 61 13.17 12.15 9.02
CA LYS A 61 13.83 12.88 7.94
C LYS A 61 13.11 12.68 6.60
N TYR A 62 12.63 11.46 6.36
CA TYR A 62 11.91 11.15 5.14
C TYR A 62 10.55 11.88 5.07
N LEU A 63 9.76 11.87 6.15
CA LEU A 63 8.51 12.61 6.25
C LEU A 63 8.73 14.12 6.15
N SER A 64 9.79 14.64 6.76
CA SER A 64 10.17 16.05 6.60
C SER A 64 10.42 16.40 5.13
N ASN A 65 11.10 15.55 4.35
CA ASN A 65 11.29 15.81 2.92
C ASN A 65 9.97 15.79 2.13
N LEU A 66 9.02 14.93 2.51
CA LEU A 66 7.68 14.89 1.91
C LEU A 66 6.87 16.14 2.24
N GLU A 67 6.98 16.64 3.47
CA GLU A 67 6.38 17.90 3.91
C GLU A 67 6.90 19.07 3.09
N HIS A 68 8.22 19.21 2.91
CA HIS A 68 8.82 20.23 2.03
C HIS A 68 8.36 20.11 0.57
N SER A 69 7.94 18.92 0.15
CA SER A 69 7.40 18.66 -1.18
C SER A 69 5.88 18.87 -1.28
N ASN A 70 5.20 19.25 -0.21
CA ASN A 70 3.73 19.34 -0.11
C ASN A 70 3.00 18.03 -0.41
N VAL A 71 3.56 16.88 0.00
CA VAL A 71 2.94 15.54 -0.13
C VAL A 71 3.06 14.78 1.20
N MET A 72 2.63 15.40 2.29
CA MET A 72 2.65 14.77 3.61
C MET A 72 1.60 13.65 3.65
N PRO A 73 1.97 12.41 4.01
CA PRO A 73 1.00 11.33 4.18
C PRO A 73 0.09 11.62 5.37
N ASP A 74 -1.21 11.35 5.22
CA ASP A 74 -2.16 11.35 6.33
C ASP A 74 -1.99 10.11 7.21
N PHE A 75 -1.53 9.00 6.62
CA PHE A 75 -1.37 7.73 7.30
C PHE A 75 -0.03 7.08 6.94
N VAL A 76 0.71 6.63 7.94
CA VAL A 76 1.95 5.86 7.75
C VAL A 76 1.85 4.57 8.53
N LEU A 77 2.00 3.43 7.85
CA LEU A 77 1.96 2.12 8.46
C LEU A 77 3.20 1.30 8.06
N PHE A 78 3.65 0.44 8.97
CA PHE A 78 4.68 -0.56 8.71
C PHE A 78 4.08 -1.86 8.20
N GLU A 79 4.75 -2.54 7.28
CA GLU A 79 4.30 -3.84 6.78
C GLU A 79 4.29 -4.90 7.90
N SER A 80 5.18 -4.80 8.88
CA SER A 80 5.17 -5.66 10.08
C SER A 80 3.86 -5.58 10.88
N GLU A 81 3.16 -4.44 10.85
CA GLU A 81 1.84 -4.31 11.50
C GLU A 81 0.76 -5.11 10.74
N LEU A 82 0.89 -5.27 9.42
CA LEU A 82 -0.06 -6.03 8.60
C LEU A 82 -0.02 -7.53 8.89
N VAL A 83 1.10 -8.04 9.40
CA VAL A 83 1.24 -9.44 9.84
C VAL A 83 0.19 -9.80 10.90
N LYS A 84 -0.19 -8.85 11.75
CA LYS A 84 -1.22 -9.03 12.79
C LYS A 84 -2.62 -9.29 12.20
N LEU A 85 -2.83 -8.95 10.94
CA LEU A 85 -4.09 -9.14 10.22
C LEU A 85 -4.12 -10.42 9.37
N LYS A 86 -3.06 -11.24 9.39
CA LYS A 86 -2.96 -12.43 8.52
C LYS A 86 -4.12 -13.41 8.75
N GLU A 87 -4.46 -13.70 10.00
CA GLU A 87 -5.51 -14.67 10.33
C GLU A 87 -6.90 -14.13 9.96
N PRO A 88 -7.31 -12.90 10.37
CA PRO A 88 -8.56 -12.31 9.89
C PRO A 88 -8.66 -12.25 8.36
N PHE A 89 -7.56 -11.95 7.67
CA PHE A 89 -7.54 -11.92 6.21
C PHE A 89 -7.73 -13.30 5.58
N PHE A 90 -7.15 -14.36 6.14
CA PHE A 90 -7.35 -15.73 5.65
C PHE A 90 -8.80 -16.19 5.76
N GLU A 91 -9.55 -15.70 6.75
CA GLU A 91 -10.99 -15.94 6.85
C GLU A 91 -11.79 -15.26 5.72
N LEU A 92 -11.21 -14.28 5.04
CA LEU A 92 -11.83 -13.61 3.89
C LEU A 92 -11.44 -14.25 2.54
N ILE A 93 -10.44 -15.13 2.51
CA ILE A 93 -10.07 -15.87 1.30
C ILE A 93 -10.93 -17.13 1.17
N ASN A 94 -11.44 -17.41 -0.02
CA ASN A 94 -12.25 -18.62 -0.26
C ASN A 94 -11.40 -19.88 -0.04
N GLU A 95 -12.04 -20.93 0.48
CA GLU A 95 -11.41 -22.23 0.59
C GLU A 95 -11.06 -22.79 -0.80
N GLY A 96 -9.80 -23.20 -0.98
CA GLY A 96 -9.34 -23.61 -2.29
C GLY A 96 -7.85 -23.82 -2.42
N LYS A 97 -7.41 -24.12 -3.64
CA LYS A 97 -6.01 -24.36 -3.96
C LYS A 97 -5.13 -23.15 -3.64
N ALA A 98 -5.62 -21.94 -3.88
CA ALA A 98 -4.89 -20.70 -3.59
C ALA A 98 -4.60 -20.56 -2.09
N LYS A 99 -5.64 -20.57 -1.23
CA LYS A 99 -5.49 -20.49 0.23
C LYS A 99 -4.55 -21.57 0.77
N ARG A 100 -4.73 -22.83 0.36
CA ARG A 100 -3.84 -23.95 0.75
C ARG A 100 -2.39 -23.73 0.32
N SER A 101 -2.16 -23.21 -0.88
CA SER A 101 -0.81 -22.91 -1.37
C SER A 101 -0.12 -21.83 -0.52
N TYR A 102 -0.84 -20.79 -0.09
CA TYR A 102 -0.28 -19.76 0.77
C TYR A 102 0.01 -20.27 2.18
N LEU A 103 -0.91 -21.03 2.78
CA LEU A 103 -0.70 -21.64 4.08
C LEU A 103 0.50 -22.61 4.06
N SER A 104 0.62 -23.42 3.01
CA SER A 104 1.77 -24.30 2.82
C SER A 104 3.07 -23.52 2.66
N TYR A 105 3.07 -22.42 1.90
CA TYR A 105 4.25 -21.55 1.77
C TYR A 105 4.69 -21.02 3.13
N ILE A 106 3.77 -20.45 3.91
CA ILE A 106 4.06 -19.88 5.23
C ILE A 106 4.61 -20.96 6.17
N SER A 107 4.02 -22.15 6.16
CA SER A 107 4.50 -23.29 6.95
C SER A 107 5.91 -23.73 6.54
N ASN A 108 6.22 -23.75 5.24
CA ASN A 108 7.50 -24.21 4.71
C ASN A 108 8.62 -23.16 4.82
N LYS A 109 8.26 -21.89 5.06
CA LYS A 109 9.20 -20.77 5.15
C LYS A 109 9.28 -20.19 6.55
N GLU A 110 9.10 -21.03 7.57
CA GLU A 110 9.25 -20.66 8.99
C GLU A 110 8.37 -19.46 9.40
N GLY A 111 7.17 -19.36 8.82
CA GLY A 111 6.24 -18.26 9.10
C GLY A 111 6.43 -17.02 8.22
N HIS A 112 7.38 -17.02 7.27
CA HIS A 112 7.55 -15.90 6.33
C HIS A 112 6.31 -15.71 5.47
N ILE A 113 5.80 -14.48 5.46
CA ILE A 113 4.61 -14.11 4.70
C ILE A 113 5.02 -13.49 3.36
N PRO A 114 4.47 -13.96 2.21
CA PRO A 114 4.72 -13.33 0.92
C PRO A 114 4.24 -11.87 0.89
N CYS A 115 5.05 -10.95 0.35
CA CYS A 115 4.67 -9.53 0.20
C CYS A 115 3.35 -9.35 -0.55
N SER A 116 3.03 -10.19 -1.56
CA SER A 116 1.74 -10.11 -2.25
C SER A 116 0.54 -10.36 -1.33
N LEU A 117 0.70 -11.19 -0.30
CA LEU A 117 -0.34 -11.40 0.71
C LEU A 117 -0.51 -10.16 1.58
N LEU A 118 0.60 -9.56 2.04
CA LEU A 118 0.57 -8.35 2.87
C LEU A 118 0.02 -7.14 2.09
N ILE A 119 0.35 -7.00 0.80
CA ILE A 119 -0.27 -5.99 -0.08
C ILE A 119 -1.79 -6.23 -0.21
N SER A 120 -2.24 -7.49 -0.27
CA SER A 120 -3.68 -7.79 -0.32
C SER A 120 -4.38 -7.41 1.01
N VAL A 121 -3.73 -7.70 2.14
CA VAL A 121 -4.18 -7.25 3.47
C VAL A 121 -4.28 -5.73 3.50
N TRP A 122 -3.27 -5.02 2.99
CA TRP A 122 -3.22 -3.57 2.93
C TRP A 122 -4.38 -2.97 2.11
N TYR A 123 -4.72 -3.58 0.98
CA TYR A 123 -5.89 -3.19 0.19
C TYR A 123 -7.19 -3.40 0.95
N PHE A 124 -7.37 -4.56 1.57
CA PHE A 124 -8.59 -4.85 2.34
C PHE A 124 -8.75 -3.90 3.53
N LEU A 125 -7.65 -3.54 4.17
CA LEU A 125 -7.63 -2.55 5.24
C LEU A 125 -8.12 -1.18 4.77
N ARG A 126 -7.57 -0.67 3.66
CA ARG A 126 -7.94 0.63 3.09
C ARG A 126 -9.34 0.66 2.48
N LEU A 127 -9.89 -0.50 2.12
CA LEU A 127 -11.29 -0.65 1.69
C LEU A 127 -12.26 -0.87 2.86
N GLY A 128 -11.77 -0.88 4.11
CA GLY A 128 -12.61 -1.06 5.30
C GLY A 128 -13.16 -2.47 5.48
N LEU A 129 -12.54 -3.48 4.85
CA LEU A 129 -12.92 -4.89 4.96
C LEU A 129 -12.22 -5.61 6.12
N LEU A 130 -11.23 -4.96 6.73
CA LEU A 130 -10.51 -5.42 7.90
C LEU A 130 -10.54 -4.33 8.96
N ASP A 131 -10.69 -4.75 10.23
CA ASP A 131 -10.57 -3.83 11.36
C ASP A 131 -9.09 -3.46 11.58
N TYR A 132 -8.82 -2.15 11.67
CA TYR A 132 -7.50 -1.59 11.94
C TYR A 132 -7.41 -0.95 13.33
N SER A 133 -8.42 -1.10 14.19
CA SER A 133 -8.49 -0.47 15.51
C SER A 133 -7.32 -0.83 16.44
N TYR A 134 -6.67 -1.97 16.21
CA TYR A 134 -5.55 -2.49 16.99
C TYR A 134 -4.19 -2.35 16.30
N LEU A 135 -4.13 -1.68 15.14
CA LEU A 135 -2.88 -1.39 14.46
C LEU A 135 -2.23 -0.11 14.99
N ASN A 136 -0.91 -0.12 15.06
CA ASN A 136 -0.13 1.07 15.41
C ASN A 136 0.32 1.78 14.14
N PHE A 137 -0.40 2.84 13.76
CA PHE A 137 0.08 3.76 12.74
C PHE A 137 1.26 4.57 13.29
N TYR A 138 2.32 4.69 12.50
CA TYR A 138 3.44 5.57 12.83
C TYR A 138 3.01 7.04 12.79
N HIS A 139 2.12 7.39 11.84
CA HIS A 139 1.52 8.70 11.73
C HIS A 139 0.05 8.59 11.33
N GLN A 140 -0.81 9.41 11.93
CA GLN A 140 -2.23 9.52 11.64
C GLN A 140 -2.70 10.97 11.74
N SER A 141 -3.16 11.52 10.63
CA SER A 141 -3.71 12.86 10.52
C SER A 141 -5.07 12.94 11.23
N LYS A 142 -5.29 14.03 11.98
CA LYS A 142 -6.57 14.27 12.66
C LYS A 142 -7.60 14.75 11.64
N GLY A 143 -8.76 14.10 11.61
CA GLY A 143 -9.91 14.52 10.79
C GLY A 143 -9.95 13.95 9.38
N LYS A 144 -8.99 13.11 8.99
CA LYS A 144 -9.01 12.35 7.73
C LYS A 144 -9.44 10.92 7.97
N GLY A 145 -10.17 10.35 7.00
CA GLY A 145 -10.50 8.93 6.98
C GLY A 145 -9.39 8.10 6.37
N PHE A 146 -9.03 6.99 7.00
CA PHE A 146 -8.08 6.03 6.42
C PHE A 146 -8.72 5.25 5.25
N VAL A 147 -9.97 4.83 5.46
CA VAL A 147 -10.74 4.04 4.49
C VAL A 147 -11.25 4.91 3.34
N GLY A 148 -11.06 4.42 2.12
CA GLY A 148 -11.59 5.01 0.88
C GLY A 148 -12.60 4.10 0.18
N ASN A 149 -13.47 4.69 -0.64
CA ASN A 149 -14.34 3.94 -1.55
C ASN A 149 -13.55 3.28 -2.68
N GLU A 150 -12.49 3.96 -3.13
CA GLU A 150 -11.57 3.50 -4.16
C GLU A 150 -10.12 3.69 -3.69
N LEU A 151 -9.22 2.87 -4.21
CA LEU A 151 -7.79 2.92 -3.95
C LEU A 151 -7.05 3.34 -5.20
N ILE A 152 -6.07 4.23 -5.02
CA ILE A 152 -5.09 4.55 -6.06
C ILE A 152 -3.72 4.27 -5.50
N ASN A 153 -2.92 3.47 -6.20
CA ASN A 153 -1.56 3.13 -5.79
C ASN A 153 -0.59 3.68 -6.82
N VAL A 154 0.12 4.75 -6.47
CA VAL A 154 1.20 5.32 -7.26
C VAL A 154 2.49 4.62 -6.87
N LEU A 155 2.96 3.73 -7.74
CA LEU A 155 4.05 2.79 -7.44
C LEU A 155 5.12 2.81 -8.53
N GLN A 156 6.33 2.37 -8.20
CA GLN A 156 7.34 2.10 -9.21
C GLN A 156 6.94 0.89 -10.08
N LEU A 157 7.27 0.93 -11.38
CA LEU A 157 6.94 -0.16 -12.31
C LEU A 157 7.45 -1.55 -11.86
N LYS A 158 8.56 -1.61 -11.10
CA LYS A 158 9.12 -2.86 -10.57
C LYS A 158 8.11 -3.65 -9.70
N TYR A 159 7.13 -2.97 -9.09
CA TYR A 159 6.12 -3.58 -8.25
C TYR A 159 4.96 -4.22 -9.02
N LYS A 160 4.80 -3.95 -10.33
CA LYS A 160 3.67 -4.44 -11.13
C LYS A 160 3.43 -5.95 -11.01
N GLY A 161 4.50 -6.74 -10.91
CA GLY A 161 4.40 -8.19 -10.75
C GLY A 161 3.85 -8.66 -9.39
N VAL A 162 4.24 -8.00 -8.30
CA VAL A 162 3.72 -8.34 -6.96
C VAL A 162 2.29 -7.83 -6.79
N GLU A 163 1.99 -6.66 -7.35
CA GLU A 163 0.64 -6.08 -7.33
C GLU A 163 -0.37 -6.95 -8.06
N LYS A 164 0.00 -7.47 -9.24
CA LYS A 164 -0.87 -8.39 -9.97
C LYS A 164 -1.23 -9.62 -9.12
N LYS A 165 -0.25 -10.19 -8.41
CA LYS A 165 -0.51 -11.32 -7.51
C LYS A 165 -1.41 -10.94 -6.34
N ALA A 166 -1.29 -9.73 -5.81
CA ALA A 166 -2.19 -9.24 -4.77
C ALA A 166 -3.63 -9.11 -5.28
N ILE A 167 -3.82 -8.55 -6.47
CA ILE A 167 -5.12 -8.52 -7.14
C ILE A 167 -5.67 -9.93 -7.35
N ASP A 168 -4.86 -10.87 -7.85
CA ASP A 168 -5.28 -12.27 -8.04
C ASP A 168 -5.76 -12.92 -6.72
N ILE A 169 -5.14 -12.59 -5.58
CA ILE A 169 -5.59 -13.05 -4.25
C ILE A 169 -6.97 -12.46 -3.93
N ILE A 170 -7.17 -11.16 -4.16
CA ILE A 170 -8.44 -10.47 -3.95
C ILE A 170 -9.56 -11.06 -4.81
N SER A 171 -9.29 -11.37 -6.08
CA SER A 171 -10.27 -12.01 -6.98
C SER A 171 -10.69 -13.41 -6.50
N ASN A 172 -9.90 -14.05 -5.63
CA ASN A 172 -10.21 -15.35 -5.02
C ASN A 172 -10.74 -15.23 -3.58
N SER A 173 -11.09 -14.03 -3.13
CA SER A 173 -11.68 -13.77 -1.81
C SER A 173 -13.21 -13.86 -1.82
N LYS A 174 -13.81 -13.68 -0.65
CA LYS A 174 -15.26 -13.50 -0.48
C LYS A 174 -15.77 -12.19 -1.11
N PHE A 175 -14.88 -11.28 -1.52
CA PHE A 175 -15.19 -9.98 -2.12
C PHE A 175 -14.44 -9.77 -3.44
N PRO A 176 -14.68 -10.60 -4.46
CA PRO A 176 -13.91 -10.58 -5.71
C PRO A 176 -14.12 -9.30 -6.54
N ASP A 177 -15.26 -8.63 -6.37
CA ASP A 177 -15.62 -7.36 -7.01
C ASP A 177 -14.75 -6.19 -6.53
N LYS A 178 -14.14 -6.30 -5.35
CA LYS A 178 -13.32 -5.24 -4.75
C LYS A 178 -12.06 -4.92 -5.53
N GLN A 179 -11.58 -5.84 -6.38
CA GLN A 179 -10.49 -5.53 -7.32
C GLN A 179 -10.82 -4.35 -8.26
N ASN A 180 -12.11 -4.13 -8.58
CA ASN A 180 -12.54 -3.05 -9.46
C ASN A 180 -12.42 -1.66 -8.79
N GLN A 181 -12.21 -1.63 -7.47
CA GLN A 181 -12.00 -0.42 -6.69
C GLN A 181 -10.50 -0.11 -6.52
N ILE A 182 -9.60 -0.85 -7.18
CA ILE A 182 -8.15 -0.70 -7.02
C ILE A 182 -7.51 -0.30 -8.34
N GLN A 183 -6.94 0.91 -8.38
CA GLN A 183 -6.21 1.43 -9.52
C GLN A 183 -4.71 1.49 -9.20
N ASN A 184 -3.88 0.91 -10.07
CA ASN A 184 -2.43 1.00 -9.96
C ASN A 184 -1.86 1.92 -11.05
N VAL A 185 -1.18 2.97 -10.63
CA VAL A 185 -0.47 3.92 -11.50
C VAL A 185 1.03 3.65 -11.36
N TYR A 186 1.66 3.18 -12.43
CA TYR A 186 3.07 2.80 -12.41
C TYR A 186 3.97 3.89 -13.01
N VAL A 187 4.99 4.28 -12.26
CA VAL A 187 5.99 5.27 -12.71
C VAL A 187 7.28 4.55 -13.16
N LYS A 188 7.73 4.82 -14.40
CA LYS A 188 9.02 4.35 -14.94
C LYS A 188 10.18 5.23 -14.46
N ASN A 189 11.37 4.62 -14.34
CA ASN A 189 12.63 5.23 -13.90
C ASN A 189 12.78 6.74 -14.22
N TRP A 190 12.75 7.58 -13.18
CA TRP A 190 12.77 9.06 -13.23
C TRP A 190 14.02 9.70 -13.86
N ARG A 191 15.05 8.94 -14.28
CA ARG A 191 16.22 9.57 -14.90
C ARG A 191 15.91 10.28 -16.23
N ARG A 192 14.75 10.06 -16.86
CA ARG A 192 14.36 10.67 -18.16
C ARG A 192 12.84 10.82 -18.36
N GLY A 193 12.19 11.69 -17.57
CA GLY A 193 10.81 12.14 -17.83
C GLY A 193 9.72 11.11 -17.52
N ILE A 194 8.50 11.60 -17.28
CA ILE A 194 7.31 10.79 -16.98
C ILE A 194 6.80 10.19 -18.30
N VAL A 195 6.61 8.87 -18.34
CA VAL A 195 5.87 8.18 -19.41
C VAL A 195 4.66 7.54 -18.77
N TYR A 196 3.47 8.01 -19.14
CA TYR A 196 2.20 7.37 -18.81
C TYR A 196 2.03 6.16 -19.75
N ASP A 197 1.77 4.97 -19.18
CA ASP A 197 1.31 3.79 -19.93
C ASP A 197 -0.22 3.68 -19.81
#